data_AF-A0A7C7D8I5-F1
#
_entry.id   AF-A0A7C7D8I5-F1
#
_cell.length_a   1.000
_cell.length_b   1.000
_cell.length_c   1.000
_cell.angle_alpha   90.00
_cell.angle_beta   90.00
_cell.angle_gamma   90.00
#
_symmetry.space_group_name_H-M   'P 1'
#
loop_
_entity.id
_entity.type
_entity.pdbx_description
1 polymer ?
#
loop_
_entity_poly.entity_id
_entity_poly.type
_entity_poly.pdbx_seq_one_letter_code
_entity_poly.pdbx_strand_id
1 'polypeptide(L)'
;MTEKTPESLWRDYLFLTKEMLKFLDKQDMELFHDLMNQRERMQALIEEIPDNGFRSSPEGRKLLSEIRGEDQILMSHFQATHSKAKHHHQVAEVYSGGNQRPVNHRNWVR
;
A
#
# COMPACT_ATOMS: atom_id res chain seq x y z
N MET A 1 24.36 -11.30 19.86
CA MET A 1 23.33 -11.45 18.80
C MET A 1 22.06 -11.84 19.52
N THR A 2 21.10 -10.95 19.64
CA THR A 2 19.79 -11.27 20.24
C THR A 2 19.10 -12.25 19.30
N GLU A 3 18.88 -13.49 19.75
CA GLU A 3 18.10 -14.47 19.00
C GLU A 3 16.72 -13.87 18.72
N LYS A 4 16.40 -13.67 17.43
CA LYS A 4 15.07 -13.19 17.06
C LYS A 4 14.08 -14.34 17.26
N THR A 5 13.20 -14.19 18.23
CA THR A 5 12.11 -15.15 18.45
C THR A 5 11.04 -14.98 17.37
N PRO A 6 10.25 -16.03 17.06
CA PRO A 6 9.09 -15.91 16.17
C PRO A 6 8.17 -14.76 16.57
N GLU A 7 7.92 -14.60 17.87
CA GLU A 7 7.10 -13.51 18.42
C GLU A 7 7.65 -12.12 18.07
N SER A 8 8.96 -11.90 18.25
CA SER A 8 9.58 -10.61 17.94
C SER A 8 9.42 -10.27 16.46
N LEU A 9 9.62 -11.25 15.58
CA LEU A 9 9.48 -11.03 14.14
C LEU A 9 8.05 -10.71 13.73
N TRP A 10 7.06 -11.40 14.30
CA TRP A 10 5.64 -11.10 14.02
C TRP A 10 5.23 -9.71 14.53
N ARG A 11 5.79 -9.27 15.67
CA ARG A 11 5.56 -7.91 16.19
C ARG A 11 6.19 -6.85 15.30
N ASP A 12 7.43 -7.07 14.86
CA ASP A 12 8.12 -6.20 13.90
C ASP A 12 7.34 -6.15 12.56
N TYR A 13 6.81 -7.28 12.11
CA TYR A 13 5.98 -7.37 10.90
C TYR A 13 4.71 -6.51 11.00
N LEU A 14 3.99 -6.63 12.12
CA LEU A 14 2.81 -5.79 12.39
C LEU A 14 3.19 -4.30 12.44
N PHE A 15 4.32 -3.97 13.07
CA PHE A 15 4.82 -2.60 13.11
C PHE A 15 5.06 -2.05 11.70
N LEU A 16 5.75 -2.80 10.83
CA LEU A 16 5.97 -2.39 9.45
C LEU A 16 4.65 -2.20 8.69
N THR A 17 3.67 -3.10 8.84
CA THR A 17 2.34 -2.92 8.20
C THR A 17 1.69 -1.60 8.63
N LYS A 18 1.76 -1.24 9.92
CA LYS A 18 1.19 0.03 10.43
C LYS A 18 1.97 1.25 9.93
N GLU A 19 3.29 1.18 9.85
CA GLU A 19 4.11 2.26 9.29
C GLU A 19 3.83 2.46 7.80
N MET A 20 3.70 1.38 7.02
CA MET A 20 3.33 1.44 5.61
C MET A 20 2.04 2.24 5.40
N LEU A 21 1.02 2.04 6.25
CA LEU A 21 -0.23 2.80 6.17
C LEU A 21 0.02 4.31 6.37
N LYS A 22 0.87 4.70 7.32
CA LYS A 22 1.20 6.12 7.56
C LYS A 22 1.88 6.78 6.36
N PHE A 23 2.78 6.08 5.67
CA PHE A 23 3.46 6.63 4.50
C PHE A 23 2.57 6.66 3.27
N LEU A 24 1.67 5.68 3.15
CA LEU A 24 0.62 5.70 2.14
C LEU A 24 -0.32 6.91 2.29
N ASP A 25 -0.72 7.24 3.52
CA ASP A 25 -1.54 8.42 3.81
C ASP A 25 -0.81 9.74 3.54
N LYS A 26 0.51 9.76 3.75
CA LYS A 26 1.37 10.90 3.42
C LYS A 26 1.71 11.00 1.91
N GLN A 27 1.28 10.05 1.10
CA GLN A 27 1.66 9.90 -0.32
C GLN A 27 3.18 9.80 -0.55
N ASP A 28 3.93 9.38 0.47
CA ASP A 28 5.37 9.15 0.37
C ASP A 28 5.63 7.73 -0.16
N MET A 29 5.50 7.60 -1.48
CA MET A 29 5.55 6.30 -2.16
C MET A 29 6.95 5.67 -2.17
N GLU A 30 8.01 6.48 -2.10
CA GLU A 30 9.39 5.99 -2.03
C GLU A 30 9.60 5.23 -0.72
N LEU A 31 9.32 5.87 0.41
CA LEU A 31 9.47 5.25 1.72
C LEU A 31 8.46 4.11 1.95
N PHE A 32 7.26 4.20 1.36
CA PHE A 32 6.32 3.09 1.32
C PHE A 32 6.92 1.84 0.66
N HIS A 33 7.57 1.99 -0.49
CA HIS A 33 8.21 0.86 -1.19
C HIS A 33 9.40 0.29 -0.40
N ASP A 34 10.19 1.14 0.25
CA ASP A 34 11.28 0.69 1.12
C ASP A 34 10.77 -0.17 2.28
N LEU A 35 9.68 0.25 2.93
CA LEU A 35 9.04 -0.52 4.00
C LEU A 35 8.44 -1.83 3.48
N MET A 36 7.87 -1.83 2.27
CA MET A 36 7.37 -3.04 1.62
C MET A 36 8.51 -4.07 1.40
N ASN A 37 9.65 -3.61 0.89
CA ASN A 37 10.85 -4.45 0.72
C ASN A 37 11.37 -4.99 2.05
N GLN A 38 11.34 -4.16 3.10
CA GLN A 38 11.74 -4.59 4.45
C GLN A 38 10.79 -5.65 5.01
N ARG A 39 9.48 -5.49 4.80
CA ARG A 39 8.44 -6.44 5.22
C ARG A 39 8.57 -7.78 4.48
N GLU A 40 8.90 -7.76 3.19
CA GLU A 40 9.17 -8.97 2.41
C GLU A 40 10.37 -9.76 2.93
N ARG A 41 11.49 -9.08 3.20
CA ARG A 41 12.67 -9.72 3.82
C ARG A 41 12.34 -10.31 5.18
N MET A 42 11.50 -9.63 5.96
CA MET A 42 11.07 -10.13 7.26
C MET A 42 10.15 -11.34 7.15
N GLN A 43 9.28 -11.39 6.14
CA GLN A 43 8.48 -12.58 5.84
C GLN A 43 9.38 -13.79 5.59
N ALA A 44 10.43 -13.64 4.78
CA ALA A 44 11.39 -14.71 4.53
C ALA A 44 12.06 -15.20 5.83
N LEU A 45 12.50 -14.28 6.69
CA LEU A 45 13.07 -14.64 8.00
C LEU A 45 12.09 -15.39 8.90
N ILE A 46 10.82 -15.00 8.89
CA ILE A 46 9.75 -15.68 9.64
C ILE A 46 9.55 -17.10 9.14
N GLU A 47 9.69 -17.35 7.84
CA GLU A 47 9.54 -18.67 7.23
C GLU A 47 10.74 -19.58 7.48
N GLU A 48 11.94 -19.02 7.68
CA GLU A 48 13.17 -19.76 7.99
C GLU A 48 13.26 -20.20 9.46
N ILE A 49 12.66 -19.45 10.39
CA ILE A 49 12.75 -19.73 11.83
C ILE A 49 11.65 -20.73 12.24
N PRO A 50 11.98 -21.74 13.07
CA PRO A 50 10.97 -22.65 13.61
C PRO A 50 9.96 -21.88 14.48
N ASP A 51 8.68 -22.03 14.14
CA ASP A 51 7.56 -21.38 14.84
C ASP A 51 7.47 -21.76 16.33
N ASN A 52 7.95 -22.95 16.69
CA ASN A 52 7.89 -23.49 18.05
C ASN A 52 6.47 -23.45 18.67
N GLY A 53 5.43 -23.51 17.84
CA GLY A 53 4.03 -23.46 18.26
C GLY A 53 3.49 -22.06 18.55
N PHE A 54 4.27 -20.99 18.36
CA PHE A 54 3.85 -19.61 18.62
C PHE A 54 2.60 -19.24 17.82
N ARG A 55 2.55 -19.49 16.50
CA ARG A 55 1.37 -19.23 15.66
C ARG A 55 0.10 -19.91 16.17
N SER A 56 0.24 -21.04 16.86
CA SER A 56 -0.87 -21.83 17.43
C SER A 56 -1.18 -21.44 18.88
N SER A 57 -0.39 -20.59 19.51
CA SER A 57 -0.67 -20.09 20.85
C SER A 57 -1.82 -19.06 20.83
N PRO A 58 -2.51 -18.82 21.95
CA PRO A 58 -3.49 -17.75 22.05
C PRO A 58 -2.93 -16.38 21.66
N GLU A 59 -1.70 -16.09 22.06
CA GLU A 59 -0.98 -14.83 21.79
C GLU A 59 -0.65 -14.70 20.31
N GLY A 60 -0.09 -15.75 19.70
CA GLY A 60 0.21 -15.75 18.27
C GLY A 60 -1.05 -15.63 17.42
N ARG A 61 -2.14 -16.34 17.77
CA ARG A 61 -3.42 -16.20 17.07
C ARG A 61 -3.96 -14.77 17.14
N LYS A 62 -3.88 -14.13 18.31
CA LYS A 62 -4.30 -12.73 18.49
C LYS A 62 -3.47 -11.80 17.59
N LEU A 63 -2.15 -11.95 17.61
CA LEU A 63 -1.23 -11.13 16.82
C LEU A 63 -1.46 -11.30 15.31
N LEU A 64 -1.62 -12.54 14.82
CA LEU A 64 -1.91 -12.82 13.42
C LEU A 64 -3.27 -12.28 12.98
N SER A 65 -4.27 -12.31 13.87
CA SER A 65 -5.57 -11.69 13.60
C SER A 65 -5.46 -10.18 13.47
N GLU A 66 -4.63 -9.53 14.28
CA GLU A 66 -4.36 -8.09 14.19
C GLU A 66 -3.67 -7.76 12.87
N ILE A 67 -2.62 -8.51 12.49
CA ILE A 67 -1.93 -8.36 11.21
C ILE A 67 -2.91 -8.45 10.03
N ARG A 68 -3.80 -9.45 10.02
CA ARG A 68 -4.80 -9.60 8.96
C ARG A 68 -5.73 -8.39 8.86
N GLY A 69 -6.12 -7.80 9.99
CA GLY A 69 -6.94 -6.59 10.02
C GLY A 69 -6.19 -5.39 9.43
N GLU A 70 -4.95 -5.18 9.85
CA GLU A 70 -4.11 -4.09 9.34
C GLU A 70 -3.80 -4.24 7.84
N ASP A 71 -3.54 -5.47 7.38
CA ASP A 71 -3.30 -5.76 5.95
C ASP A 71 -4.54 -5.43 5.09
N GLN A 72 -5.75 -5.72 5.60
CA GLN A 72 -7.00 -5.37 4.92
C GLN A 72 -7.20 -3.85 4.82
N ILE A 73 -6.90 -3.12 5.91
CA ILE A 73 -6.97 -1.65 5.95
C ILE A 73 -5.95 -1.07 4.95
N LEU A 74 -4.71 -1.54 4.99
CA LEU A 74 -3.63 -1.13 4.10
C LEU A 74 -4.02 -1.31 2.63
N MET A 75 -4.54 -2.48 2.26
CA MET A 75 -4.96 -2.76 0.89
C MET A 75 -6.11 -1.86 0.45
N SER A 76 -7.08 -1.62 1.33
CA SER A 76 -8.22 -0.74 1.05
C SER A 76 -7.78 0.71 0.83
N HIS A 77 -6.89 1.23 1.67
CA HIS A 77 -6.29 2.57 1.50
C HIS A 77 -5.51 2.66 0.19
N PHE A 78 -4.73 1.63 -0.14
CA PHE A 78 -3.91 1.62 -1.36
C PHE A 78 -4.80 1.70 -2.61
N GLN A 79 -5.87 0.92 -2.67
CA GLN A 79 -6.85 0.97 -3.75
C GLN A 79 -7.54 2.34 -3.86
N ALA A 80 -7.89 2.96 -2.73
CA ALA A 80 -8.53 4.27 -2.69
C ALA A 80 -7.59 5.38 -3.19
N THR A 81 -6.34 5.40 -2.72
CA THR A 81 -5.32 6.36 -3.14
C THR A 81 -5.02 6.24 -4.64
N HIS A 82 -4.89 5.01 -5.14
CA HIS A 82 -4.65 4.75 -6.56
C HIS A 82 -5.86 5.12 -7.45
N SER A 83 -7.09 4.91 -6.98
CA SER A 83 -8.31 5.30 -7.69
C SER A 83 -8.45 6.83 -7.82
N LYS A 84 -8.10 7.57 -6.75
CA LYS A 84 -8.07 9.05 -6.78
C LYS A 84 -7.04 9.57 -7.78
N ALA A 85 -5.83 9.00 -7.81
CA ALA A 85 -4.78 9.39 -8.75
C ALA A 85 -5.23 9.23 -10.22
N LYS A 86 -5.91 8.12 -10.56
CA LYS A 86 -6.50 7.92 -11.90
C LYS A 86 -7.56 8.96 -12.24
N HIS A 87 -8.45 9.27 -11.31
CA HIS A 87 -9.50 10.26 -11.55
C HIS A 87 -8.93 11.67 -11.73
N HIS A 88 -7.92 12.05 -10.95
CA HIS A 88 -7.21 13.32 -11.12
C HIS A 88 -6.53 13.44 -12.49
N HIS A 89 -5.92 12.37 -13.00
CA HIS A 89 -5.28 12.37 -14.32
C HIS A 89 -6.33 12.53 -15.45
N GLN A 90 -7.43 11.79 -15.39
CA GLN A 90 -8.51 11.86 -16.37
C GLN A 90 -9.16 13.25 -16.41
N VAL A 91 -9.41 13.86 -15.24
CA VAL A 91 -10.00 15.19 -15.17
C VAL A 91 -9.01 16.26 -15.68
N ALA A 92 -7.73 16.16 -15.33
CA ALA A 92 -6.71 17.08 -15.82
C ALA A 92 -6.57 17.02 -17.36
N GLU A 93 -6.65 15.84 -17.97
CA GLU A 93 -6.62 15.67 -19.43
C GLU A 93 -7.85 16.30 -20.12
N VAL A 94 -9.04 16.17 -19.52
CA VAL A 94 -10.28 16.77 -20.04
C VAL A 94 -10.25 18.31 -19.96
N TYR A 95 -9.65 18.90 -18.93
CA TYR A 95 -9.48 20.36 -18.85
C TYR A 95 -8.29 20.87 -19.68
N SER A 96 -7.26 20.05 -19.92
CA SER A 96 -6.10 20.41 -20.77
C SER A 96 -6.39 20.31 -22.27
N GLY A 97 -7.40 19.53 -22.67
CA GLY A 97 -7.89 19.43 -24.05
C GLY A 97 -8.73 20.63 -24.53
N GLY A 98 -8.99 21.61 -23.67
CA GLY A 98 -9.85 22.76 -23.95
C GLY A 98 -9.17 23.90 -24.71
N ASN A 99 -8.57 23.64 -25.88
CA ASN A 99 -8.22 24.73 -26.81
C ASN A 99 -8.30 24.35 -28.30
N GLN A 100 -9.20 23.43 -28.66
CA GLN A 100 -9.64 23.29 -30.05
C GLN A 100 -10.77 24.27 -30.32
N ARG A 101 -10.40 25.46 -30.79
CA ARG A 101 -11.32 26.43 -31.41
C ARG A 101 -12.13 25.71 -32.49
N PRO A 102 -13.47 25.82 -32.53
CA PRO A 102 -14.23 25.34 -33.67
C PRO A 102 -13.93 26.23 -34.87
N VAL A 103 -13.12 25.75 -35.81
CA VAL A 103 -12.92 26.39 -37.12
C VAL A 103 -14.21 26.23 -37.91
N ASN A 104 -15.03 27.28 -37.89
CA ASN A 104 -16.25 27.37 -38.68
C ASN A 104 -15.88 27.65 -40.14
N HIS A 105 -15.64 26.60 -40.93
CA HIS A 105 -15.59 26.70 -42.40
C HIS A 105 -17.03 26.83 -42.93
N ARG A 106 -17.59 28.04 -42.90
CA ARG A 106 -18.78 28.38 -43.71
C ARG A 106 -18.31 28.95 -45.05
N ASN A 107 -18.38 28.09 -46.06
CA ASN A 107 -18.12 28.43 -47.44
C ASN A 107 -19.30 29.24 -48.02
N TRP A 108 -18.98 30.30 -48.75
CA TRP A 108 -19.93 31.15 -49.48
C TRP A 108 -20.45 30.42 -50.73
N VAL A 109 -21.76 30.56 -51.03
CA VAL A 109 -22.28 30.42 -52.40
C VAL A 109 -23.19 31.62 -52.68
N ARG A 110 -22.98 32.19 -53.87
CA ARG A 110 -23.49 33.47 -54.40
C ARG A 110 -25.01 33.60 -54.45
#